data_AF-A0A8J3R4Z8-F1
#
_entry.id   AF-A0A8J3R4Z8-F1
#
_cell.length_a   1.000
_cell.length_b   1.000
_cell.length_c   1.000
_cell.angle_alpha   90.00
_cell.angle_beta   90.00
_cell.angle_gamma   90.00
#
_symmetry.space_group_name_H-M   'P 1'
#
loop_
_entity.id
_entity.type
_entity.pdbx_description
1 polymer ?
#
loop_
_entity_poly.entity_id
_entity_poly.type
_entity_poly.pdbx_seq_one_letter_code
_entity_poly.pdbx_strand_id
1 'polypeptide(L)'
;MSGSSAATTRKPLLNQCVADTDALIATLAAFGGFFADMARRPSPAGLPTVRAFQQAQADVVCSWLQEAIARFSVKVGICAVQPA
;
A
#
# COMPACT_ATOMS: atom_id res chain seq x y z
N MET A 1 7.28 45.78 3.12
CA MET A 1 7.70 44.40 2.83
C MET A 1 7.19 43.51 3.95
N SER A 2 5.92 43.10 3.91
CA SER A 2 5.33 42.24 4.93
C SER A 2 5.18 40.85 4.33
N GLY A 3 6.07 39.94 4.73
CA GLY A 3 6.05 38.55 4.31
C GLY A 3 4.87 37.85 4.97
N SER A 4 3.80 37.64 4.22
CA SER A 4 2.78 36.65 4.56
C SER A 4 3.44 35.28 4.47
N SER A 5 3.92 34.77 5.60
CA SER A 5 4.31 33.38 5.76
C SER A 5 3.04 32.55 5.67
N ALA A 6 2.66 32.19 4.44
CA ALA A 6 1.64 31.21 4.20
C ALA A 6 2.10 29.92 4.89
N ALA A 7 1.43 29.59 5.98
CA ALA A 7 1.59 28.34 6.69
C ALA A 7 1.63 27.21 5.65
N THR A 8 2.77 26.54 5.56
CA THR A 8 2.96 25.34 4.76
C THR A 8 2.06 24.26 5.33
N THR A 9 0.82 24.20 4.86
CA THR A 9 -0.10 23.08 5.08
C THR A 9 0.49 21.88 4.33
N ARG A 10 1.41 21.15 4.98
CA ARG A 10 1.85 19.83 4.53
C ARG A 10 0.70 18.84 4.69
N LYS A 11 -0.10 18.73 3.63
CA LYS A 11 -0.99 17.62 3.19
C LYS A 11 -2.21 18.27 2.54
N PRO A 12 -2.36 18.18 1.20
CA PRO A 12 -2.90 16.94 0.64
C PRO A 12 -2.42 16.65 -0.80
N LEU A 13 -1.29 15.96 -0.98
CA LEU A 13 -0.96 15.40 -2.31
C LEU A 13 -1.58 14.01 -2.52
N LEU A 14 -1.78 13.25 -1.43
CA LEU A 14 -2.31 11.89 -1.51
C LEU A 14 -3.78 11.82 -1.94
N ASN A 15 -4.56 12.88 -1.71
CA ASN A 15 -5.99 12.90 -2.04
C ASN A 15 -6.29 13.41 -3.46
N GLN A 16 -5.25 13.73 -4.24
CA GLN A 16 -5.37 14.28 -5.60
C GLN A 16 -4.81 13.34 -6.67
N CYS A 17 -4.18 12.24 -6.27
CA CYS A 17 -3.61 11.30 -7.22
C CYS A 17 -4.70 10.28 -7.61
N VAL A 18 -5.09 10.30 -8.88
CA VAL A 18 -5.87 9.20 -9.48
C VAL A 18 -4.87 8.08 -9.78
N ALA A 19 -4.88 7.05 -8.95
CA ALA A 19 -4.16 5.81 -9.23
C ALA A 19 -5.06 4.88 -10.04
N ASP A 20 -4.49 4.22 -11.04
CA ASP A 20 -5.13 3.06 -11.66
C ASP A 20 -5.37 1.99 -10.58
N THR A 21 -6.58 1.43 -10.58
CA THR A 21 -7.04 0.49 -9.54
C THR A 21 -6.28 -0.82 -9.64
N ASP A 22 -6.02 -1.31 -10.85
CA ASP A 22 -5.29 -2.56 -11.05
C ASP A 22 -3.83 -2.39 -10.63
N ALA A 23 -3.22 -1.25 -10.99
CA ALA A 23 -1.89 -0.91 -10.50
C ALA A 23 -1.81 -0.81 -8.97
N LEU A 24 -2.83 -0.25 -8.30
CA LEU A 24 -2.92 -0.18 -6.85
C LEU A 24 -2.98 -1.58 -6.22
N ILE A 25 -3.89 -2.43 -6.71
CA ILE A 25 -4.06 -3.81 -6.22
C ILE A 25 -2.77 -4.61 -6.43
N ALA A 26 -2.18 -4.53 -7.62
CA ALA A 26 -0.92 -5.20 -7.95
C ALA A 26 0.22 -4.75 -7.03
N THR A 27 0.31 -3.44 -6.77
CA THR A 27 1.33 -2.89 -5.87
C THR A 27 1.16 -3.37 -4.44
N LEU A 28 -0.07 -3.34 -3.91
CA LEU A 28 -0.35 -3.83 -2.56
C LEU A 28 -0.08 -5.33 -2.44
N ALA A 29 -0.48 -6.13 -3.43
CA ALA A 29 -0.18 -7.56 -3.46
C ALA A 29 1.34 -7.83 -3.49
N ALA A 30 2.08 -7.09 -4.31
CA ALA A 30 3.53 -7.22 -4.41
C ALA A 30 4.23 -6.89 -3.08
N PHE A 31 3.88 -5.77 -2.44
CA PHE A 31 4.47 -5.40 -1.14
C PHE A 31 4.07 -6.35 -0.02
N GLY A 32 2.79 -6.75 0.04
CA GLY A 32 2.30 -7.72 1.03
C GLY A 32 3.06 -9.04 0.94
N GLY A 33 3.22 -9.57 -0.28
CA GLY A 33 3.99 -10.79 -0.55
C GLY A 33 5.48 -10.64 -0.22
N PHE A 34 6.09 -9.52 -0.61
CA PHE A 34 7.51 -9.25 -0.31
C PHE A 34 7.78 -9.22 1.19
N PHE A 35 6.99 -8.46 1.97
CA PHE A 35 7.20 -8.37 3.41
C PHE A 35 6.95 -9.70 4.12
N ALA A 36 5.90 -10.43 3.73
CA ALA A 36 5.61 -11.75 4.26
C ALA A 36 6.73 -12.75 3.96
N ASP A 37 7.36 -12.69 2.78
CA ASP A 37 8.51 -13.54 2.46
C ASP A 37 9.75 -13.16 3.27
N MET A 38 10.07 -11.87 3.32
CA MET A 38 11.24 -11.38 4.06
C MET A 38 11.14 -11.68 5.56
N ALA A 39 9.94 -11.62 6.15
CA ALA A 39 9.70 -11.90 7.56
C ALA A 39 10.04 -13.34 7.97
N ARG A 40 9.98 -14.31 7.05
CA ARG A 40 10.32 -15.73 7.32
C ARG A 40 11.81 -16.01 7.35
N ARG A 41 12.65 -15.07 6.90
CA ARG A 41 14.10 -15.26 6.85
C ARG A 41 14.72 -15.09 8.24
N PRO A 42 15.89 -15.67 8.53
CA PRO A 42 16.60 -15.41 9.78
C PRO A 42 16.85 -13.91 9.99
N SER A 43 16.74 -13.41 11.22
CA SER A 43 17.04 -12.02 11.53
C SER A 43 18.52 -11.71 11.25
N PRO A 44 18.86 -10.60 10.57
CA PRO A 44 20.24 -10.23 10.33
C PRO A 44 20.91 -9.75 11.63
N ALA A 45 22.24 -9.92 11.72
CA ALA A 45 23.02 -9.37 12.81
C ALA A 45 22.85 -7.84 12.88
N GLY A 46 22.68 -7.30 14.09
CA GLY A 46 22.47 -5.87 14.32
C GLY A 46 21.03 -5.35 14.08
N LEU A 47 20.12 -6.18 13.56
CA LEU A 47 18.72 -5.81 13.32
C LEU A 47 17.74 -6.91 13.76
N PRO A 48 17.72 -7.30 15.05
CA PRO A 48 16.94 -8.47 15.52
C PRO A 48 15.42 -8.30 15.33
N THR A 49 14.92 -7.06 15.36
CA THR A 49 13.48 -6.75 15.30
C THR A 49 12.92 -6.60 13.87
N VAL A 50 13.79 -6.60 12.85
CA VAL A 50 13.35 -6.30 11.47
C VAL A 50 12.33 -7.31 10.95
N ARG A 51 12.38 -8.57 11.38
CA ARG A 51 11.45 -9.61 10.94
C ARG A 51 10.05 -9.40 11.52
N ALA A 52 9.97 -9.09 12.82
CA ALA A 52 8.70 -8.74 13.44
C ALA A 52 8.10 -7.47 12.80
N PHE A 53 8.94 -6.48 12.49
CA PHE A 53 8.49 -5.28 11.79
C PHE A 53 8.04 -5.55 10.34
N GLN A 54 8.72 -6.44 9.62
CA GLN A 54 8.30 -6.88 8.28
C GLN A 54 6.98 -7.66 8.33
N GLN A 55 6.78 -8.51 9.35
CA GLN A 55 5.49 -9.18 9.53
C GLN A 55 4.36 -8.18 9.78
N ALA A 56 4.57 -7.20 10.68
CA ALA A 56 3.57 -6.17 10.95
C ALA A 56 3.24 -5.33 9.69
N GLN A 57 4.24 -5.03 8.84
CA GLN A 57 3.99 -4.37 7.56
C GLN A 57 3.18 -5.25 6.60
N ALA A 58 3.48 -6.55 6.53
CA ALA A 58 2.71 -7.49 5.71
C ALA A 58 1.24 -7.52 6.15
N ASP A 59 0.97 -7.60 7.46
CA ASP A 59 -0.38 -7.66 8.02
C ASP A 59 -1.20 -6.40 7.64
N VAL A 60 -0.59 -5.22 7.79
CA VAL A 60 -1.22 -3.95 7.42
C VAL A 60 -1.49 -3.86 5.92
N VAL A 61 -0.50 -4.15 5.07
CA VAL A 61 -0.66 -4.09 3.60
C VAL A 61 -1.72 -5.08 3.13
N CYS A 62 -1.76 -6.29 3.70
CA CYS A 62 -2.78 -7.28 3.40
C CYS A 62 -4.19 -6.81 3.81
N SER A 63 -4.33 -6.13 4.95
CA SER A 63 -5.62 -5.53 5.35
C SER A 63 -6.09 -4.47 4.35
N TRP A 64 -5.18 -3.62 3.84
CA TRP A 64 -5.50 -2.62 2.82
C TRP A 64 -5.84 -3.25 1.48
N LEU A 65 -5.15 -4.34 1.10
CA LEU A 65 -5.47 -5.08 -0.11
C LEU A 65 -6.88 -5.67 -0.05
N GLN A 66 -7.26 -6.24 1.09
CA GLN A 66 -8.62 -6.74 1.32
C GLN A 66 -9.66 -5.62 1.22
N GLU A 67 -9.39 -4.46 1.84
CA GLU A 67 -10.26 -3.29 1.75
C GLU A 67 -10.37 -2.78 0.30
N ALA A 68 -9.25 -2.68 -0.42
CA ALA A 68 -9.22 -2.25 -1.81
C ALA A 68 -10.05 -3.18 -2.70
N ILE A 69 -9.80 -4.50 -2.62
CA ILE A 69 -10.58 -5.49 -3.37
C ILE A 69 -12.06 -5.38 -3.01
N ALA A 70 -12.43 -5.33 -1.73
CA ALA A 70 -13.84 -5.20 -1.33
C ALA A 70 -14.49 -3.92 -1.88
N ARG A 71 -13.76 -2.80 -1.84
CA ARG A 71 -14.23 -1.49 -2.31
C ARG A 71 -14.45 -1.45 -3.83
N PHE A 72 -13.62 -2.16 -4.60
CA PHE A 72 -13.69 -2.16 -6.06
C PHE A 72 -14.51 -3.33 -6.62
N SER A 73 -14.59 -4.47 -5.92
CA SER A 73 -15.48 -5.59 -6.27
C SER A 73 -16.96 -5.20 -6.20
N VAL A 74 -17.34 -4.26 -5.33
CA VAL A 74 -18.72 -3.72 -5.30
C VAL A 74 -19.00 -2.78 -6.48
N LYS A 75 -17.97 -2.19 -7.09
CA LYS A 75 -18.10 -1.34 -8.30
C LYS A 75 -18.02 -2.13 -9.60
N VAL A 76 -17.29 -3.24 -9.62
CA VAL A 76 -17.17 -4.13 -10.79
C VAL A 76 -18.21 -5.25 -10.69
N GLY A 77 -19.48 -4.85 -10.59
CA GLY A 77 -20.55 -5.70 -11.09
C GLY A 77 -20.45 -5.72 -12.61
N ILE A 78 -19.73 -6.71 -13.16
CA ILE A 78 -19.68 -7.06 -14.58
C ILE A 78 -18.92 -6.05 -15.47
N CYS A 79 -17.61 -6.25 -15.69
CA CYS A 79 -17.05 -6.19 -17.05
C CYS A 79 -15.57 -6.60 -17.10
N ALA A 80 -15.30 -7.55 -18.01
CA ALA A 80 -14.05 -7.81 -18.71
C ALA A 80 -12.82 -8.28 -17.92
N VAL A 81 -12.76 -9.59 -17.67
CA VAL A 81 -11.54 -10.32 -18.04
C VAL A 81 -11.54 -10.38 -19.57
N GLN A 82 -10.61 -9.69 -20.22
CA GLN A 82 -10.42 -9.77 -21.67
C GLN A 82 -9.17 -10.63 -21.90
N PRO A 83 -9.31 -11.88 -22.40
CA PRO A 83 -8.15 -12.61 -22.88
C PRO A 83 -7.65 -12.00 -24.19
N ALA A 84 -6.34 -12.14 -24.41
CA ALA A 84 -5.59 -11.65 -25.56
C ALA A 84 -6.11 -12.16 -26.91
#